data_AF-E0UJN0-F1
#
_entry.id   AF-E0UJN0-F1
#
_cell.length_a   1.000
_cell.length_b   1.000
_cell.length_c   1.000
_cell.angle_alpha   90.00
_cell.angle_beta   90.00
_cell.angle_gamma   90.00
#
_symmetry.space_group_name_H-M   'P 1'
#
loop_
_entity.id
_entity.type
_entity.pdbx_description
1 polymer ?
#
loop_
_entity_poly.entity_id
_entity_poly.type
_entity_poly.pdbx_seq_one_letter_code
_entity_poly.pdbx_strand_id
1 'polypeptide(L)'
;MKKPKNPSPAKILYLFAELHNHLGNGTIRHQLSQIVRHSKDAEIIDICRRAADCLEIEIDDKFNKLDTEQHSHSLKTLVNHLAWAKNKFDEILKLRDECNPKWTESIFKATEIQLIELSNCYTLLDKIPDITDKNDEVVKIGDLVAVRCKDEKDQEYDHYGVLISSPKGYRVAHFFTGATVKAQNSLAEKGFGYVHETFYSPDWIVKEHLPTEIPYSQVEQRIKESRKLDKRVWSKFTYNCEHWAREMVYNKPECTQFKRGNDQI
;
A
#
# COMPACT_ATOMS: atom_id res chain seq x y z
N MET A 1 -43.06 7.36 40.54
CA MET A 1 -42.69 7.00 39.16
C MET A 1 -43.29 8.03 38.21
N LYS A 2 -42.47 8.82 37.49
CA LYS A 2 -42.98 9.71 36.44
C LYS A 2 -43.58 8.83 35.34
N LYS A 3 -44.87 9.02 35.03
CA LYS A 3 -45.49 8.40 33.83
C LYS A 3 -44.67 8.84 32.61
N PRO A 4 -44.21 7.93 31.73
CA PRO A 4 -43.61 8.34 30.47
C PRO A 4 -44.63 9.21 29.72
N LYS A 5 -44.19 10.40 29.28
CA LYS A 5 -44.97 11.29 28.41
C LYS A 5 -45.15 10.55 27.10
N ASN A 6 -46.27 9.86 26.93
CA ASN A 6 -46.61 8.99 25.79
C ASN A 6 -45.97 9.43 24.46
N PRO A 7 -44.76 8.96 24.12
CA PRO A 7 -44.13 9.29 22.85
C PRO A 7 -44.51 8.16 21.91
N SER A 8 -45.09 8.51 20.77
CA SER A 8 -45.42 7.52 19.77
C SER A 8 -44.15 6.71 19.41
N PRO A 9 -44.10 5.40 19.70
CA PRO A 9 -42.92 4.57 19.40
C PRO A 9 -42.64 4.53 17.89
N ALA A 10 -43.61 4.93 17.07
CA ALA A 10 -43.46 5.05 15.63
C ALA A 10 -42.26 5.91 15.23
N LYS A 11 -41.99 7.02 15.93
CA LYS A 11 -40.88 7.92 15.54
C LYS A 11 -39.52 7.25 15.76
N ILE A 12 -39.29 6.65 16.93
CA ILE A 12 -38.00 6.01 17.23
C ILE A 12 -37.79 4.74 16.40
N LEU A 13 -38.84 3.94 16.21
CA LEU A 13 -38.80 2.75 15.36
C LEU A 13 -38.55 3.10 13.89
N TYR A 14 -39.14 4.20 13.40
CA TYR A 14 -38.85 4.71 12.06
C TYR A 14 -37.39 5.11 11.91
N LEU A 15 -36.81 5.82 12.89
CA LEU A 15 -35.39 6.20 12.86
C LEU A 15 -34.46 4.98 12.88
N PHE A 16 -34.78 3.96 13.70
CA PHE A 16 -34.05 2.68 13.66
C PHE A 16 -34.15 2.02 12.28
N ALA A 17 -35.36 1.96 11.69
CA ALA A 17 -35.55 1.39 10.36
C ALA A 17 -34.77 2.17 9.28
N GLU A 18 -34.76 3.50 9.34
CA GLU A 18 -33.98 4.36 8.44
C GLU A 18 -32.47 4.06 8.55
N LEU A 19 -31.97 3.93 9.79
CA LEU A 19 -30.57 3.60 10.07
C LEU A 19 -30.20 2.21 9.56
N HIS A 20 -31.00 1.18 9.86
CA HIS A 20 -30.74 -0.19 9.39
C HIS A 20 -30.83 -0.30 7.87
N ASN A 21 -31.79 0.37 7.23
CA ASN A 21 -31.87 0.43 5.78
C ASN A 21 -30.63 1.10 5.17
N HIS A 22 -30.11 2.15 5.80
CA HIS A 22 -28.88 2.79 5.35
C HIS A 22 -27.68 1.84 5.44
N LEU A 23 -27.46 1.19 6.59
CA LEU A 23 -26.37 0.22 6.75
C LEU A 23 -26.50 -0.98 5.78
N GLY A 24 -27.73 -1.40 5.47
CA GLY A 24 -28.03 -2.55 4.61
C GLY A 24 -28.20 -2.25 3.11
N ASN A 25 -28.03 -1.01 2.64
CA ASN A 25 -28.33 -0.63 1.24
C ASN A 25 -27.34 -1.18 0.20
N GLY A 26 -26.35 -1.97 0.61
CA GLY A 26 -25.33 -2.56 -0.26
C GLY A 26 -24.11 -1.67 -0.54
N THR A 27 -24.11 -0.40 -0.10
CA THR A 27 -22.95 0.50 -0.26
C THR A 27 -21.74 -0.04 0.48
N ILE A 28 -21.92 -0.46 1.74
CA ILE A 28 -20.81 -1.00 2.55
C ILE A 28 -20.22 -2.25 1.89
N ARG A 29 -21.08 -3.18 1.45
CA ARG A 29 -20.65 -4.36 0.68
C ARG A 29 -19.81 -3.99 -0.54
N HIS A 30 -20.30 -3.04 -1.34
CA HIS A 30 -19.61 -2.60 -2.54
C HIS A 30 -18.23 -2.01 -2.22
N GLN A 31 -18.13 -1.12 -1.23
CA GLN A 31 -16.88 -0.45 -0.89
C GLN A 31 -15.87 -1.38 -0.23
N LEU A 32 -16.30 -2.28 0.66
CA LEU A 32 -15.42 -3.32 1.22
C LEU A 32 -14.89 -4.24 0.12
N SER A 33 -15.74 -4.65 -0.83
CA SER A 33 -15.31 -5.45 -1.98
C SER A 33 -14.30 -4.68 -2.84
N GLN A 34 -14.48 -3.37 -3.08
CA GLN A 34 -13.48 -2.58 -3.80
C GLN A 34 -12.14 -2.55 -3.06
N ILE A 35 -12.13 -2.35 -1.75
CA ILE A 35 -10.89 -2.36 -0.95
C ILE A 35 -10.17 -3.71 -1.08
N VAL A 36 -10.87 -4.82 -0.87
CA VAL A 36 -10.27 -6.16 -0.90
C VAL A 36 -9.77 -6.54 -2.29
N ARG A 37 -10.54 -6.23 -3.35
CA ARG A 37 -10.12 -6.50 -4.74
C ARG A 37 -8.89 -5.70 -5.19
N HIS A 38 -8.55 -4.64 -4.46
CA HIS A 38 -7.45 -3.73 -4.76
C HIS A 38 -6.32 -3.73 -3.72
N SER A 39 -6.36 -4.66 -2.76
CA SER A 39 -5.32 -4.85 -1.74
C SER A 39 -4.84 -6.30 -1.71
N LYS A 40 -3.54 -6.50 -1.48
CA LYS A 40 -2.95 -7.80 -1.15
C LYS A 40 -2.56 -7.92 0.33
N ASP A 41 -2.73 -6.85 1.09
CA ASP A 41 -2.40 -6.79 2.50
C ASP A 41 -3.37 -7.67 3.30
N ALA A 42 -2.87 -8.77 3.85
CA ALA A 42 -3.67 -9.76 4.55
C ALA A 42 -4.41 -9.19 5.76
N GLU A 43 -3.84 -8.20 6.44
CA GLU A 43 -4.49 -7.54 7.58
C GLU A 43 -5.61 -6.61 7.11
N ILE A 44 -5.46 -5.89 5.99
CA ILE A 44 -6.58 -5.14 5.37
C ILE A 44 -7.73 -6.08 5.01
N ILE A 45 -7.40 -7.21 4.38
CA ILE A 45 -8.39 -8.20 3.96
C ILE A 45 -9.13 -8.76 5.19
N ASP A 46 -8.41 -9.09 6.26
CA ASP A 46 -9.00 -9.54 7.53
C ASP A 46 -9.94 -8.47 8.13
N ILE A 47 -9.50 -7.22 8.21
CA ILE A 47 -10.32 -6.11 8.73
C ILE A 47 -11.61 -5.95 7.92
N CYS A 48 -11.52 -6.03 6.58
CA CYS A 48 -12.70 -5.96 5.72
C CYS A 48 -13.66 -7.12 5.94
N ARG A 49 -13.15 -8.36 6.12
CA ARG A 49 -13.98 -9.53 6.43
C ARG A 49 -14.68 -9.38 7.77
N ARG A 50 -13.99 -8.93 8.82
CA ARG A 50 -14.62 -8.65 10.12
C ARG A 50 -15.71 -7.58 10.02
N ALA A 51 -15.48 -6.52 9.25
CA ALA A 51 -16.50 -5.50 9.02
C ALA A 51 -17.73 -6.05 8.26
N ALA A 52 -17.50 -6.98 7.33
CA ALA A 52 -18.54 -7.68 6.60
C ALA A 52 -19.33 -8.62 7.53
N ASP A 53 -18.65 -9.35 8.42
CA ASP A 53 -19.26 -10.22 9.42
C ASP A 53 -20.16 -9.43 10.39
N CYS A 54 -19.74 -8.22 10.81
CA CYS A 54 -20.55 -7.32 11.65
C CYS A 54 -21.91 -6.94 11.03
N LEU A 55 -22.02 -7.04 9.71
CA LEU A 55 -23.20 -6.70 8.93
C LEU A 55 -23.86 -7.93 8.29
N GLU A 56 -23.32 -9.14 8.52
CA GLU A 56 -23.76 -10.39 7.88
C GLU A 56 -23.81 -10.29 6.34
N ILE A 57 -22.82 -9.61 5.74
CA ILE A 57 -22.72 -9.43 4.28
C ILE A 57 -21.57 -10.23 3.70
N GLU A 58 -21.77 -10.76 2.49
CA GLU A 58 -20.73 -11.41 1.72
C GLU A 58 -20.00 -10.38 0.84
N ILE A 59 -18.67 -10.40 0.86
CA ILE A 59 -17.81 -9.54 0.04
C ILE A 59 -17.05 -10.36 -1.01
N ASP A 60 -16.86 -9.78 -2.19
CA ASP A 60 -16.04 -10.38 -3.25
C ASP A 60 -14.57 -10.08 -2.96
N ASP A 61 -13.81 -11.10 -2.58
CA ASP A 61 -12.39 -10.98 -2.21
C ASP A 61 -11.42 -11.35 -3.35
N LYS A 62 -11.94 -11.54 -4.57
CA LYS A 62 -11.10 -11.90 -5.71
C LYS A 62 -10.24 -10.72 -6.17
N PHE A 63 -8.97 -10.75 -5.79
CA PHE A 63 -7.98 -9.75 -6.20
C PHE A 63 -8.01 -9.48 -7.71
N ASN A 64 -7.94 -8.19 -8.07
CA ASN A 64 -7.96 -7.70 -9.45
C ASN A 64 -6.62 -7.05 -9.83
N LYS A 65 -6.31 -5.90 -9.21
CA LYS A 65 -5.07 -5.13 -9.43
C LYS A 65 -4.82 -4.25 -8.22
N LEU A 66 -3.57 -3.85 -7.96
CA LEU A 66 -3.30 -2.83 -6.94
C LEU A 66 -3.85 -1.48 -7.42
N ASP A 67 -4.62 -0.80 -6.57
CA ASP A 67 -5.19 0.52 -6.86
C ASP A 67 -5.39 1.31 -5.56
N THR A 68 -4.36 2.09 -5.19
CA THR A 68 -4.36 2.87 -3.94
C THR A 68 -5.38 4.01 -3.96
N GLU A 69 -5.67 4.58 -5.13
CA GLU A 69 -6.68 5.63 -5.25
C GLU A 69 -8.08 5.07 -5.02
N GLN A 70 -8.38 3.90 -5.59
CA GLN A 70 -9.62 3.20 -5.34
C GLN A 70 -9.76 2.83 -3.85
N HIS A 71 -8.68 2.35 -3.22
CA HIS A 71 -8.65 2.08 -1.78
C HIS A 71 -9.04 3.32 -0.96
N SER A 72 -8.34 4.45 -1.17
CA SER A 72 -8.60 5.69 -0.45
C SER A 72 -10.01 6.24 -0.71
N HIS A 73 -10.51 6.15 -1.95
CA HIS A 73 -11.86 6.57 -2.29
C HIS A 73 -12.93 5.74 -1.57
N SER A 74 -12.76 4.41 -1.57
CA SER A 74 -13.68 3.50 -0.90
C SER A 74 -13.68 3.69 0.61
N LEU A 75 -12.51 3.84 1.23
CA LEU A 75 -12.41 4.14 2.66
C LEU A 75 -13.12 5.46 3.01
N LYS A 76 -12.87 6.53 2.25
CA LYS A 76 -13.54 7.82 2.46
C LYS A 76 -15.06 7.69 2.38
N THR A 77 -15.56 6.88 1.46
CA THR A 77 -17.00 6.62 1.32
C THR A 77 -17.55 5.87 2.53
N LEU A 78 -16.86 4.84 3.01
CA LEU A 78 -17.23 4.09 4.22
C LEU A 78 -17.26 4.98 5.47
N VAL A 79 -16.25 5.85 5.65
CA VAL A 79 -16.17 6.79 6.77
C VAL A 79 -17.34 7.79 6.73
N ASN A 80 -17.66 8.34 5.56
CA ASN A 80 -18.81 9.24 5.41
C ASN A 80 -20.14 8.54 5.72
N HIS A 81 -20.28 7.28 5.26
CA HIS A 81 -21.46 6.47 5.51
C HIS A 81 -21.64 6.17 7.00
N LEU A 82 -20.55 5.85 7.70
CA LEU A 82 -20.56 5.65 9.15
C LEU A 82 -20.87 6.95 9.91
N ALA A 83 -20.33 8.08 9.47
CA ALA A 83 -20.60 9.38 10.06
C ALA A 83 -22.10 9.74 9.97
N TRP A 84 -22.74 9.46 8.84
CA TRP A 84 -24.19 9.62 8.71
C TRP A 84 -24.96 8.72 9.68
N ALA A 85 -24.59 7.43 9.77
CA ALA A 85 -25.26 6.47 10.64
C ALA A 85 -25.14 6.86 12.12
N LYS A 86 -23.95 7.35 12.52
CA LYS A 86 -23.72 7.89 13.87
C LYS A 86 -24.58 9.12 14.16
N ASN A 87 -24.65 10.08 13.24
CA ASN A 87 -25.50 11.26 13.42
C ASN A 87 -26.97 10.88 13.60
N LYS A 88 -27.45 9.87 12.87
CA LYS A 88 -28.80 9.33 13.04
C LYS A 88 -29.00 8.61 14.37
N PHE A 89 -28.00 7.86 14.81
CA PHE A 89 -28.03 7.23 16.13
C PHE A 89 -28.06 8.27 17.27
N ASP A 90 -27.36 9.41 17.10
CA ASP A 90 -27.40 10.53 18.04
C ASP A 90 -28.80 11.18 18.12
N GLU A 91 -29.59 11.17 17.02
CA GLU A 91 -31.00 11.57 17.05
C GLU A 91 -31.86 10.60 17.87
N ILE A 92 -31.60 9.29 17.75
CA ILE A 92 -32.29 8.23 18.51
C ILE A 92 -31.97 8.38 20.01
N LEU A 93 -30.70 8.62 20.35
CA LEU A 93 -30.23 8.84 21.72
C LEU A 93 -31.00 9.94 22.44
N LYS A 94 -31.29 11.06 21.76
CA LYS A 94 -32.07 12.18 22.33
C LYS A 94 -33.51 11.82 22.68
N LEU A 95 -34.06 10.79 22.03
CA LEU A 95 -35.43 10.31 22.24
C LEU A 95 -35.50 9.10 23.19
N ARG A 96 -34.36 8.59 23.65
CA ARG A 96 -34.26 7.35 24.45
C ARG A 96 -35.07 7.44 25.73
N ASP A 97 -34.87 8.52 26.50
CA ASP A 97 -35.49 8.71 27.82
C ASP A 97 -37.01 8.95 27.74
N GLU A 98 -37.50 9.29 26.56
CA GLU A 98 -38.93 9.47 26.32
C GLU A 98 -39.61 8.10 26.13
N CYS A 99 -38.92 7.11 25.58
CA CYS A 99 -39.49 5.84 25.16
C CYS A 99 -39.50 4.76 26.27
N ASN A 100 -40.38 3.76 26.13
CA ASN A 100 -40.39 2.60 27.03
C ASN A 100 -39.18 1.69 26.73
N PRO A 101 -38.26 1.48 27.70
CA PRO A 101 -37.05 0.67 27.47
C PRO A 101 -37.35 -0.77 27.03
N LYS A 102 -38.50 -1.33 27.40
CA LYS A 102 -38.89 -2.70 26.99
C LYS A 102 -38.99 -2.88 25.47
N TRP A 103 -39.19 -1.80 24.72
CA TRP A 103 -39.34 -1.85 23.26
C TRP A 103 -38.05 -1.50 22.52
N THR A 104 -37.19 -0.68 23.11
CA THR A 104 -36.09 -0.03 22.40
C THR A 104 -34.71 -0.49 22.89
N GLU A 105 -34.57 -0.99 24.12
CA GLU A 105 -33.27 -1.26 24.72
C GLU A 105 -32.46 -2.33 23.97
N SER A 106 -33.11 -3.39 23.48
CA SER A 106 -32.42 -4.46 22.72
C SER A 106 -31.89 -3.95 21.38
N ILE A 107 -32.74 -3.28 20.59
CA ILE A 107 -32.38 -2.71 19.29
C ILE A 107 -31.32 -1.62 19.47
N PHE A 108 -31.47 -0.80 20.50
CA PHE A 108 -30.50 0.24 20.85
C PHE A 108 -29.12 -0.35 21.08
N LYS A 109 -28.98 -1.32 21.99
CA LYS A 109 -27.69 -1.95 22.30
C LYS A 109 -27.08 -2.66 21.09
N ALA A 110 -27.89 -3.38 20.32
CA ALA A 110 -27.42 -4.06 19.12
C ALA A 110 -26.87 -3.05 18.09
N THR A 111 -27.59 -1.95 17.87
CA THR A 111 -27.16 -0.88 16.95
C THR A 111 -25.90 -0.18 17.46
N GLU A 112 -25.83 0.10 18.76
CA GLU A 112 -24.67 0.73 19.40
C GLU A 112 -23.40 -0.12 19.20
N ILE A 113 -23.48 -1.41 19.50
CA ILE A 113 -22.37 -2.36 19.35
C ILE A 113 -21.93 -2.42 17.88
N GLN A 114 -22.87 -2.59 16.94
CA GLN A 114 -22.57 -2.68 15.52
C GLN A 114 -21.86 -1.41 15.01
N LEU A 115 -22.31 -0.21 15.41
CA LEU A 115 -21.67 1.05 15.02
C LEU A 115 -20.25 1.19 15.60
N ILE A 116 -20.04 0.75 16.85
CA ILE A 116 -18.71 0.75 17.49
C ILE A 116 -17.77 -0.22 16.75
N GLU A 117 -18.20 -1.43 16.45
CA GLU A 117 -17.42 -2.45 15.75
C GLU A 117 -17.02 -1.99 14.34
N LEU A 118 -17.96 -1.42 13.58
CA LEU A 118 -17.69 -0.83 12.27
C LEU A 118 -16.71 0.34 12.36
N SER A 119 -16.86 1.21 13.35
CA SER A 119 -15.94 2.33 13.58
C SER A 119 -14.52 1.85 13.85
N ASN A 120 -14.36 0.81 14.66
CA ASN A 120 -13.06 0.22 14.94
C ASN A 120 -12.44 -0.38 13.69
N CYS A 121 -13.22 -1.12 12.90
CA CYS A 121 -12.71 -1.70 11.64
C CYS A 121 -12.29 -0.60 10.65
N TYR A 122 -13.11 0.43 10.44
CA TYR A 122 -12.77 1.49 9.47
C TYR A 122 -11.58 2.34 9.91
N THR A 123 -11.39 2.53 11.21
CA THR A 123 -10.18 3.21 11.73
C THR A 123 -8.91 2.42 11.38
N LEU A 124 -8.96 1.09 11.48
CA LEU A 124 -7.81 0.24 11.13
C LEU A 124 -7.52 0.22 9.62
N LEU A 125 -8.53 0.47 8.78
CA LEU A 125 -8.35 0.60 7.32
C LEU A 125 -7.68 1.91 6.89
N ASP A 126 -7.52 2.89 7.78
CA ASP A 126 -6.77 4.13 7.50
C ASP A 126 -5.26 3.90 7.33
N LYS A 127 -4.79 2.68 7.63
CA LYS A 127 -3.41 2.30 7.34
C LYS A 127 -3.15 2.33 5.82
N ILE A 128 -1.94 2.75 5.45
CA ILE A 128 -1.47 2.67 4.06
C ILE A 128 -1.29 1.18 3.72
N PRO A 129 -1.93 0.66 2.66
CA PRO A 129 -1.76 -0.74 2.26
C PRO A 129 -0.30 -1.06 1.96
N ASP A 130 0.14 -2.25 2.39
CA ASP A 130 1.40 -2.79 1.92
C ASP A 130 1.38 -2.91 0.40
N ILE A 131 2.45 -2.42 -0.23
CA ILE A 131 2.68 -2.58 -1.66
C ILE A 131 3.53 -3.84 -1.83
N THR A 132 3.19 -4.68 -2.82
CA THR A 132 3.96 -5.90 -3.10
C THR A 132 4.58 -5.86 -4.50
N ASP A 133 5.56 -6.71 -4.74
CA ASP A 133 5.98 -7.07 -6.09
C ASP A 133 5.03 -8.10 -6.73
N LYS A 134 5.32 -8.53 -7.96
CA LYS A 134 4.49 -9.53 -8.67
C LYS A 134 4.57 -10.94 -8.07
N ASN A 135 5.52 -11.21 -7.18
CA ASN A 135 5.67 -12.47 -6.45
C ASN A 135 5.04 -12.39 -5.04
N ASP A 136 4.25 -11.35 -4.76
CA ASP A 136 3.59 -11.09 -3.48
C ASP A 136 4.56 -10.74 -2.32
N GLU A 137 5.80 -10.36 -2.63
CA GLU A 137 6.75 -9.91 -1.60
C GLU A 137 6.48 -8.44 -1.22
N VAL A 138 6.41 -8.13 0.08
CA VAL A 138 6.12 -6.77 0.57
C VAL A 138 7.33 -5.88 0.39
N VAL A 139 7.16 -4.76 -0.33
CA VAL A 139 8.27 -3.84 -0.60
C VAL A 139 8.45 -2.82 0.51
N LYS A 140 9.71 -2.55 0.86
CA LYS A 140 10.09 -1.60 1.93
C LYS A 140 11.16 -0.64 1.44
N ILE A 141 11.20 0.55 2.05
CA ILE A 141 12.22 1.54 1.73
C ILE A 141 13.62 0.98 2.00
N GLY A 142 14.53 1.20 1.04
CA GLY A 142 15.88 0.67 1.08
C GLY A 142 16.03 -0.73 0.50
N ASP A 143 14.94 -1.41 0.14
CA ASP A 143 15.02 -2.74 -0.49
C ASP A 143 15.78 -2.66 -1.81
N LEU A 144 16.59 -3.70 -2.05
CA LEU A 144 17.26 -3.93 -3.31
C LEU A 144 16.27 -4.59 -4.26
N VAL A 145 15.94 -3.90 -5.35
CA VAL A 145 14.97 -4.36 -6.34
C VAL A 145 15.63 -4.53 -7.71
N ALA A 146 15.09 -5.41 -8.54
CA ALA A 146 15.50 -5.51 -9.94
C ALA A 146 14.35 -5.79 -10.89
N VAL A 147 14.46 -5.29 -12.11
CA VAL A 147 13.56 -5.56 -13.23
C VAL A 147 14.32 -6.28 -14.32
N ARG A 148 13.68 -7.26 -14.98
CA ARG A 148 14.30 -8.02 -16.06
C ARG A 148 14.26 -7.21 -17.35
N CYS A 149 15.40 -7.02 -17.98
CA CYS A 149 15.59 -6.26 -19.21
C CYS A 149 16.23 -7.12 -20.29
N LYS A 150 16.23 -6.61 -21.53
CA LYS A 150 16.97 -7.19 -22.64
C LYS A 150 17.94 -6.17 -23.21
N ASP A 151 19.13 -6.62 -23.59
CA ASP A 151 20.12 -5.79 -24.24
C ASP A 151 19.89 -5.68 -25.77
N GLU A 152 20.77 -4.97 -26.46
CA GLU A 152 20.71 -4.79 -27.93
C GLU A 152 20.84 -6.11 -28.72
N LYS A 153 21.28 -7.19 -28.06
CA LYS A 153 21.43 -8.53 -28.63
C LYS A 153 20.34 -9.50 -28.16
N ASP A 154 19.26 -8.98 -27.58
CA ASP A 154 18.14 -9.74 -27.01
C ASP A 154 18.54 -10.65 -25.83
N GLN A 155 19.71 -10.42 -25.21
CA GLN A 155 20.15 -11.14 -24.02
C GLN A 155 19.48 -10.59 -22.76
N GLU A 156 18.94 -11.47 -21.94
CA GLU A 156 18.27 -11.08 -20.70
C GLU A 156 19.27 -10.76 -19.59
N TYR A 157 19.02 -9.66 -18.88
CA TYR A 157 19.78 -9.26 -17.69
C TYR A 157 18.85 -8.62 -16.65
N ASP A 158 19.29 -8.59 -15.39
CA ASP A 158 18.55 -7.91 -14.32
C ASP A 158 19.09 -6.49 -14.16
N HIS A 159 18.21 -5.49 -14.27
CA HIS A 159 18.53 -4.09 -14.01
C HIS A 159 18.14 -3.72 -12.58
N TYR A 160 19.13 -3.31 -11.77
CA TYR A 160 18.97 -3.11 -10.33
C TYR A 160 18.70 -1.65 -9.94
N GLY A 161 18.01 -1.49 -8.82
CA GLY A 161 17.77 -0.22 -8.15
C GLY A 161 17.51 -0.40 -6.66
N VAL A 162 17.27 0.71 -5.98
CA VAL A 162 16.96 0.78 -4.55
C VAL A 162 15.62 1.48 -4.38
N LEU A 163 14.72 0.88 -3.60
CA LEU A 163 13.43 1.49 -3.29
C LEU A 163 13.63 2.70 -2.36
N ILE A 164 13.02 3.82 -2.70
CA ILE A 164 13.10 5.06 -1.93
C ILE A 164 11.71 5.65 -1.71
N SER A 165 11.57 6.40 -0.62
CA SER A 165 10.34 7.13 -0.30
C SER A 165 10.18 8.39 -1.16
N SER A 166 8.95 8.73 -1.52
CA SER A 166 8.55 9.94 -2.23
C SER A 166 7.19 10.45 -1.71
N PRO A 167 6.86 11.75 -1.81
CA PRO A 167 5.54 12.26 -1.45
C PRO A 167 4.36 11.60 -2.19
N LYS A 168 4.63 10.92 -3.31
CA LYS A 168 3.64 10.20 -4.14
C LYS A 168 3.74 8.66 -4.00
N GLY A 169 4.31 8.14 -2.92
CA GLY A 169 4.51 6.71 -2.69
C GLY A 169 5.97 6.28 -2.89
N TYR A 170 6.20 5.08 -3.43
CA TYR A 170 7.56 4.57 -3.66
C TYR A 170 8.11 4.93 -5.04
N ARG A 171 9.41 5.24 -5.09
CA ARG A 171 10.19 5.37 -6.32
C ARG A 171 11.35 4.39 -6.27
N VAL A 172 11.89 4.03 -7.43
CA VAL A 172 13.11 3.25 -7.54
C VAL A 172 14.21 4.17 -8.02
N ALA A 173 15.24 4.37 -7.19
CA ALA A 173 16.47 5.02 -7.60
C ALA A 173 17.36 3.96 -8.26
N HIS A 174 17.80 4.20 -9.50
CA HIS A 174 18.62 3.26 -10.24
C HIS A 174 19.69 3.99 -11.04
N PHE A 175 20.83 3.33 -11.27
CA PHE A 175 21.89 3.88 -12.08
C PHE A 175 21.65 3.56 -13.55
N PHE A 176 21.66 4.58 -14.42
CA PHE A 176 21.55 4.43 -15.86
C PHE A 176 22.91 4.66 -16.51
N THR A 177 23.30 3.73 -17.38
CA THR A 177 24.53 3.80 -18.17
C THR A 177 24.24 4.32 -19.58
N GLY A 178 24.74 5.51 -19.92
CA GLY A 178 24.66 6.06 -21.28
C GLY A 178 25.72 5.47 -22.23
N ALA A 179 25.80 5.99 -23.46
CA ALA A 179 26.74 5.51 -24.47
C ALA A 179 28.20 5.55 -24.00
N THR A 180 28.96 4.53 -24.39
CA THR A 180 30.40 4.39 -24.09
C THR A 180 31.27 4.91 -25.23
N VAL A 181 32.42 5.47 -24.89
CA VAL A 181 33.47 5.89 -25.83
C VAL A 181 34.74 5.07 -25.57
N LYS A 182 35.34 4.52 -26.64
CA LYS A 182 36.66 3.88 -26.59
C LYS A 182 37.73 4.92 -26.92
N ALA A 183 38.42 5.44 -25.91
CA ALA A 183 39.54 6.36 -26.14
C ALA A 183 40.67 5.65 -26.90
N GLN A 184 41.31 6.34 -27.86
CA GLN A 184 42.54 5.84 -28.49
C GLN A 184 43.56 5.52 -27.40
N ASN A 185 44.08 4.29 -27.39
CA ASN A 185 45.01 3.73 -26.40
C ASN A 185 44.41 3.27 -25.06
N SER A 186 43.07 3.20 -24.91
CA SER A 186 42.43 2.59 -23.74
C SER A 186 42.05 1.12 -24.00
N LEU A 187 42.40 0.23 -23.07
CA LEU A 187 41.97 -1.17 -23.08
C LEU A 187 40.47 -1.32 -22.76
N ALA A 188 39.87 -0.36 -22.05
CA ALA A 188 38.46 -0.40 -21.63
C ALA A 188 37.64 0.74 -22.22
N GLU A 189 36.40 0.43 -22.62
CA GLU A 189 35.37 1.40 -22.98
C GLU A 189 34.89 2.12 -21.72
N LYS A 190 34.88 3.46 -21.77
CA LYS A 190 34.40 4.31 -20.67
C LYS A 190 33.10 5.01 -21.10
N GLY A 191 32.09 5.00 -20.25
CA GLY A 191 30.84 5.73 -20.49
C GLY A 191 30.56 6.75 -19.40
N PHE A 192 29.49 7.52 -19.60
CA PHE A 192 28.89 8.35 -18.56
C PHE A 192 27.61 7.70 -18.06
N GLY A 193 27.41 7.68 -16.75
CA GLY A 193 26.17 7.23 -16.14
C GLY A 193 25.68 8.22 -15.10
N TYR A 194 24.40 8.15 -14.80
CA TYR A 194 23.70 9.04 -13.88
C TYR A 194 22.63 8.28 -13.09
N VAL A 195 22.28 8.81 -11.93
CA VAL A 195 21.20 8.24 -11.09
C VAL A 195 19.87 8.79 -11.58
N HIS A 196 18.96 7.90 -11.92
CA HIS A 196 17.60 8.22 -12.32
C HIS A 196 16.59 7.66 -11.30
N GLU A 197 15.40 8.23 -11.26
CA GLU A 197 14.31 7.73 -10.43
C GLU A 197 13.07 7.48 -11.27
N THR A 198 12.48 6.30 -11.13
CA THR A 198 11.18 5.97 -11.71
C THR A 198 10.15 5.69 -10.62
N PHE A 199 8.86 5.81 -10.93
CA PHE A 199 7.82 5.30 -10.03
C PHE A 199 7.97 3.79 -9.88
N TYR A 200 7.73 3.28 -8.68
CA TYR A 200 7.69 1.85 -8.46
C TYR A 200 6.56 1.21 -9.28
N SER A 201 6.86 0.06 -9.89
CA SER A 201 5.87 -0.84 -10.49
C SER A 201 6.12 -2.26 -9.99
N PRO A 202 5.10 -3.13 -9.93
CA PRO A 202 5.26 -4.53 -9.48
C PRO A 202 6.24 -5.38 -10.31
N ASP A 203 6.71 -4.89 -11.45
CA ASP A 203 7.76 -5.53 -12.26
C ASP A 203 9.16 -5.43 -11.62
N TRP A 204 9.33 -4.50 -10.68
CA TRP A 204 10.52 -4.39 -9.84
C TRP A 204 10.43 -5.38 -8.69
N ILE A 205 11.18 -6.47 -8.80
CA ILE A 205 11.13 -7.61 -7.89
C ILE A 205 12.09 -7.39 -6.74
N VAL A 206 11.64 -7.64 -5.53
CA VAL A 206 12.50 -7.62 -4.35
C VAL A 206 13.53 -8.73 -4.50
N LYS A 207 14.81 -8.35 -4.49
CA LYS A 207 15.93 -9.29 -4.45
C LYS A 207 16.38 -9.53 -3.03
N GLU A 208 16.52 -8.45 -2.27
CA GLU A 208 16.99 -8.47 -0.89
C GLU A 208 16.31 -7.31 -0.13
N HIS A 209 15.78 -7.57 1.06
CA HIS A 209 15.33 -6.51 1.94
C HIS A 209 16.52 -5.79 2.59
N LEU A 210 16.33 -4.52 2.93
CA LEU A 210 17.32 -3.78 3.71
C LEU A 210 17.60 -4.51 5.04
N PRO A 211 18.86 -4.89 5.36
CA PRO A 211 19.17 -5.51 6.63
C PRO A 211 18.86 -4.60 7.81
N THR A 212 18.42 -5.20 8.91
CA THR A 212 18.07 -4.50 10.15
C THR A 212 19.22 -3.68 10.74
N GLU A 213 20.47 -4.04 10.44
CA GLU A 213 21.67 -3.40 10.93
C GLU A 213 22.01 -2.11 10.15
N ILE A 214 21.41 -1.88 8.99
CA ILE A 214 21.69 -0.73 8.12
C ILE A 214 20.51 0.25 8.18
N PRO A 215 20.65 1.39 8.86
CA PRO A 215 19.60 2.40 8.87
C PRO A 215 19.35 2.97 7.46
N TYR A 216 18.08 3.07 7.05
CA TYR A 216 17.71 3.65 5.75
C TYR A 216 18.26 5.07 5.55
N SER A 217 18.41 5.86 6.62
CA SER A 217 19.00 7.20 6.54
C SER A 217 20.41 7.20 5.94
N GLN A 218 21.19 6.14 6.16
CA GLN A 218 22.52 6.00 5.55
C GLN A 218 22.43 5.67 4.05
N VAL A 219 21.50 4.79 3.67
CA VAL A 219 21.22 4.47 2.27
C VAL A 219 20.78 5.72 1.52
N GLU A 220 19.84 6.47 2.11
CA GLU A 220 19.32 7.71 1.55
C GLU A 220 20.43 8.77 1.39
N GLN A 221 21.30 8.91 2.39
CA GLN A 221 22.45 9.82 2.32
C GLN A 221 23.41 9.41 1.19
N ARG A 222 23.77 8.13 1.06
CA ARG A 222 24.64 7.64 -0.02
C ARG A 222 24.02 7.91 -1.40
N ILE A 223 22.72 7.68 -1.55
CA ILE A 223 22.00 7.99 -2.79
C ILE A 223 22.03 9.50 -3.07
N LYS A 224 21.79 10.36 -2.06
CA LYS A 224 21.86 11.83 -2.18
C LYS A 224 23.26 12.30 -2.60
N GLU A 225 24.30 11.76 -1.98
CA GLU A 225 25.70 12.05 -2.34
C GLU A 225 26.02 11.56 -3.76
N SER A 226 25.50 10.38 -4.12
CA SER A 226 25.70 9.82 -5.45
C SER A 226 25.12 10.68 -6.57
N ARG A 227 24.08 11.46 -6.30
CA ARG A 227 23.44 12.39 -7.25
C ARG A 227 24.19 13.69 -7.46
N LYS A 228 25.05 14.10 -6.52
CA LYS A 228 25.83 15.35 -6.64
C LYS A 228 26.85 15.29 -7.77
N LEU A 229 27.15 14.10 -8.28
CA LEU A 229 28.03 13.88 -9.42
C LEU A 229 27.16 13.81 -10.68
N ASP A 230 27.07 14.91 -11.42
CA ASP A 230 26.27 15.01 -12.66
C ASP A 230 26.63 13.95 -13.71
N LYS A 231 27.89 13.47 -13.70
CA LYS A 231 28.38 12.43 -14.61
C LYS A 231 29.39 11.54 -13.90
N ARG A 232 29.07 10.26 -13.73
CA ARG A 232 30.02 9.24 -13.27
C ARG A 232 30.67 8.58 -14.48
N VAL A 233 32.00 8.60 -14.53
CA VAL A 233 32.76 7.81 -15.49
C VAL A 233 32.68 6.35 -15.06
N TRP A 234 32.09 5.50 -15.88
CA TRP A 234 31.99 4.06 -15.62
C TRP A 234 32.76 3.28 -16.69
N SER A 235 33.21 2.08 -16.36
CA SER A 235 33.79 1.16 -17.33
C SER A 235 32.83 0.01 -17.58
N LYS A 236 32.72 -0.39 -18.85
CA LYS A 236 31.81 -1.45 -19.32
C LYS A 236 31.97 -2.79 -18.58
N PHE A 237 33.16 -3.03 -18.04
CA PHE A 237 33.51 -4.29 -17.39
C PHE A 237 33.36 -4.28 -15.86
N THR A 238 33.22 -3.10 -15.21
CA THR A 238 33.38 -3.01 -13.75
C THR A 238 32.25 -2.29 -13.01
N TYR A 239 31.39 -1.54 -13.68
CA TYR A 239 30.39 -0.74 -12.97
C TYR A 239 29.06 -0.76 -13.73
N ASN A 240 28.16 -1.63 -13.29
CA ASN A 240 26.79 -1.74 -13.79
C ASN A 240 25.80 -1.29 -12.70
N CYS A 241 24.51 -1.33 -13.01
CA CYS A 241 23.45 -0.92 -12.10
C CYS A 241 23.43 -1.72 -10.78
N GLU A 242 23.82 -3.00 -10.79
CA GLU A 242 23.91 -3.81 -9.57
C GLU A 242 25.02 -3.33 -8.64
N HIS A 243 26.22 -3.05 -9.17
CA HIS A 243 27.32 -2.50 -8.38
C HIS A 243 26.90 -1.24 -7.64
N TRP A 244 26.28 -0.30 -8.35
CA TRP A 244 25.79 0.94 -7.76
C TRP A 244 24.73 0.66 -6.69
N ALA A 245 23.72 -0.16 -6.99
CA ALA A 245 22.63 -0.42 -6.06
C ALA A 245 23.12 -1.09 -4.77
N ARG A 246 24.02 -2.08 -4.89
CA ARG A 246 24.66 -2.73 -3.73
C ARG A 246 25.59 -1.79 -2.97
N GLU A 247 26.30 -0.88 -3.63
CA GLU A 247 27.07 0.18 -2.97
C GLU A 247 26.14 1.09 -2.13
N MET A 248 24.97 1.45 -2.66
CA MET A 248 24.01 2.27 -1.92
C MET A 248 23.42 1.54 -0.71
N VAL A 249 23.09 0.25 -0.84
CA VAL A 249 22.50 -0.53 0.26
C VAL A 249 23.56 -0.95 1.29
N TYR A 250 24.65 -1.57 0.85
CA TYR A 250 25.63 -2.27 1.69
C TYR A 250 26.97 -1.55 1.85
N ASN A 251 27.18 -0.42 1.17
CA ASN A 251 28.50 0.23 1.06
C ASN A 251 29.58 -0.70 0.47
N LYS A 252 29.16 -1.67 -0.36
CA LYS A 252 30.02 -2.64 -1.03
C LYS A 252 29.59 -2.77 -2.50
N PRO A 253 30.37 -2.24 -3.47
CA PRO A 253 30.05 -2.42 -4.87
C PRO A 253 30.36 -3.86 -5.28
N GLU A 254 29.32 -4.64 -5.56
CA GLU A 254 29.45 -6.02 -6.03
C GLU A 254 28.49 -6.26 -7.21
N CYS A 255 28.87 -7.17 -8.12
CA CYS A 255 27.96 -7.67 -9.14
C CYS A 255 27.95 -9.20 -9.13
N THR A 256 26.75 -9.74 -8.94
CA THR A 256 26.51 -11.18 -8.92
C THR A 256 26.15 -11.73 -10.31
N GLN A 257 25.69 -10.87 -11.23
CA GLN A 257 25.33 -11.27 -12.59
C GLN A 257 26.52 -11.74 -13.43
N PHE A 258 27.70 -11.11 -13.29
CA PHE A 258 28.90 -11.54 -14.04
C PHE A 258 29.46 -12.89 -13.57
N LYS A 259 29.23 -13.29 -12.30
CA LYS A 259 29.67 -14.60 -11.80
C LYS A 259 28.96 -15.75 -12.51
N ARG A 260 27.68 -15.60 -12.87
CA ARG A 260 26.90 -16.63 -13.59
C ARG A 260 27.37 -16.88 -15.03
N GLY A 261 27.99 -15.89 -15.69
CA GLY A 261 28.48 -16.03 -17.07
C GLY A 261 29.78 -16.81 -17.19
N ASN A 262 30.63 -16.80 -16.16
CA ASN A 262 31.91 -17.52 -16.16
C ASN A 262 31.79 -18.99 -15.76
N ASP A 263 30.69 -19.39 -15.10
CA ASP A 263 30.40 -20.79 -14.78
C ASP A 263 29.74 -21.55 -15.96
N GLN A 264 29.53 -20.87 -17.10
CA GLN A 264 28.99 -21.43 -18.34
C GLN A 264 30.04 -21.50 -19.48
N ILE A 265 31.33 -21.34 -19.17
CA ILE A 265 32.45 -21.53 -20.10
C ILE A 265 33.29 -22.72 -19.66
#